data_AF-A0A1B8QYP8-F1
#
_entry.id   AF-A0A1B8QYP8-F1
#
_cell.length_a   1.000
_cell.length_b   1.000
_cell.length_c   1.000
_cell.angle_alpha   90.00
_cell.angle_beta   90.00
_cell.angle_gamma   90.00
#
_symmetry.space_group_name_H-M   'P 1'
#
loop_
_entity.id
_entity.type
_entity.pdbx_description
1 polymer ?
#
loop_
_entity_poly.entity_id
_entity_poly.type
_entity_poly.pdbx_seq_one_letter_code
_entity_poly.pdbx_strand_id
1 'polypeptide(L)' 'MTLLSGCTNKVTTKTEYIYPPQAFLVPCVKTPFTGNTYGEAVEHLITVKAERDMCASQITNINKWIENSKAGK' A
#
# COMPACT_ATOMS: atom_id res chain seq x y z
N MET A 1 -1.57 21.81 -55.23
CA MET A 1 -1.53 20.48 -54.60
C MET A 1 -0.40 20.47 -53.60
N THR A 2 -0.70 20.37 -52.30
CA THR A 2 0.09 19.70 -51.24
C THR A 2 -0.50 20.11 -49.88
N LEU A 3 -1.55 19.39 -49.46
CA LEU A 3 -1.99 19.41 -48.07
C LEU A 3 -0.97 18.58 -47.28
N LEU A 4 -0.23 19.22 -46.37
CA LEU A 4 0.62 18.52 -45.41
C LEU A 4 -0.29 17.78 -44.42
N SER A 5 -0.55 16.50 -44.68
CA SER A 5 -1.11 15.59 -43.68
C SER A 5 -0.02 15.30 -42.63
N GLY A 6 -0.02 16.08 -41.56
CA GLY A 6 0.80 15.77 -40.39
C GLY A 6 0.39 14.42 -39.82
N CYS A 7 1.25 13.42 -39.93
CA CYS A 7 1.14 12.19 -39.16
C CYS A 7 1.41 12.51 -37.69
N THR A 8 0.40 12.99 -36.97
CA THR A 8 0.38 12.85 -35.52
C THR A 8 0.39 11.35 -35.25
N ASN A 9 1.57 10.81 -35.00
CA ASN A 9 1.71 9.53 -34.32
C ASN A 9 0.94 9.70 -33.02
N LYS A 10 -0.24 9.09 -32.94
CA LYS A 10 -1.02 9.04 -31.71
C LYS A 10 -0.13 8.38 -30.67
N VAL A 11 0.57 9.19 -29.87
CA VAL A 11 1.30 8.74 -28.70
C VAL A 11 0.23 8.22 -27.75
N THR A 12 -0.13 6.96 -27.95
CA THR A 12 -0.94 6.22 -27.00
C THR A 12 0.03 5.92 -25.88
N THR A 13 0.18 6.87 -24.95
CA THR A 13 0.90 6.63 -23.71
C THR A 13 0.22 5.44 -23.06
N LYS A 14 0.84 4.25 -23.19
CA LYS A 14 0.38 3.09 -22.44
C LYS A 14 0.63 3.46 -20.98
N THR A 15 -0.43 3.83 -20.27
CA THR A 15 -0.36 4.03 -18.83
C THR A 15 -0.14 2.66 -18.21
N GLU A 16 1.13 2.28 -18.06
CA GLU A 16 1.48 1.08 -17.32
C GLU A 16 1.17 1.34 -15.85
N TYR A 17 0.21 0.57 -15.32
CA TYR A 17 -0.14 0.64 -13.92
C TYR A 17 0.91 -0.12 -13.12
N ILE A 18 1.71 0.61 -12.32
CA ILE A 18 2.68 0.01 -11.42
C ILE A 18 1.92 -0.46 -10.17
N TYR A 19 1.96 -1.76 -9.89
CA TYR A 19 1.35 -2.33 -8.69
C TYR A 19 2.24 -2.11 -7.47
N PRO A 20 1.66 -1.88 -6.27
CA PRO A 20 2.44 -1.82 -5.05
C PRO A 20 3.05 -3.19 -4.71
N PRO A 21 4.16 -3.22 -3.95
CA PRO A 21 4.70 -4.45 -3.39
C PRO A 21 3.62 -5.23 -2.62
N GLN A 22 3.53 -6.53 -2.90
CA GLN A 22 2.47 -7.39 -2.37
C GLN A 22 2.46 -7.45 -0.83
N ALA A 23 3.62 -7.27 -0.19
CA ALA A 23 3.76 -7.22 1.27
C ALA A 23 2.94 -6.10 1.93
N PHE A 24 2.57 -5.04 1.20
CA PHE A 24 1.74 -3.94 1.72
C PHE A 24 0.24 -4.16 1.55
N LEU A 25 -0.15 -5.15 0.75
CA LEU A 25 -1.56 -5.47 0.49
C LEU A 25 -2.11 -6.55 1.43
N VAL A 26 -1.24 -7.13 2.27
CA VAL A 26 -1.65 -8.10 3.28
C VAL A 26 -2.54 -7.39 4.31
N PRO A 27 -3.76 -7.90 4.59
CA PRO A 27 -4.60 -7.31 5.62
C PRO A 27 -3.90 -7.28 6.98
N CYS A 28 -4.07 -6.18 7.72
CA CYS A 28 -3.53 -6.10 9.07
C CYS A 28 -4.18 -7.16 9.98
N VAL A 29 -3.32 -7.88 10.72
CA VAL A 29 -3.75 -8.88 11.69
C VAL A 29 -4.56 -8.21 12.79
N LYS A 30 -5.62 -8.89 13.22
CA LYS A 30 -6.45 -8.50 14.36
C LYS A 30 -6.75 -9.74 15.17
N THR A 31 -5.90 -10.03 16.15
CA THR A 31 -6.16 -11.17 17.03
C THR A 31 -7.40 -10.89 17.89
N PRO A 32 -8.38 -11.81 17.96
CA PRO A 32 -9.52 -11.64 18.84
C PRO A 32 -9.13 -11.84 20.31
N PHE A 33 -9.74 -11.07 21.21
CA PHE A 33 -9.60 -11.31 22.64
C PHE A 33 -10.45 -12.52 23.06
N THR A 34 -9.83 -13.48 23.75
CA THR A 34 -10.49 -14.71 24.23
C THR A 34 -10.32 -14.94 25.73
N GLY A 35 -9.69 -14.00 26.43
CA GLY A 35 -9.44 -14.08 27.87
C GLY A 35 -10.69 -13.75 28.70
N ASN A 36 -10.64 -14.13 29.96
CA ASN A 36 -11.71 -13.90 30.94
C ASN A 36 -11.23 -13.12 32.17
N THR A 37 -9.94 -12.78 32.23
CA THR A 37 -9.31 -12.07 33.35
C THR A 37 -8.64 -10.78 32.90
N TYR A 38 -8.40 -9.88 33.86
CA TYR A 38 -7.62 -8.66 33.60
C TYR A 38 -6.17 -8.95 33.20
N GLY A 39 -5.57 -10.03 33.73
CA GLY A 39 -4.21 -10.44 33.35
C GLY A 39 -4.11 -10.79 31.87
N GLU A 40 -5.04 -11.61 31.39
CA GLU A 40 -5.11 -11.98 29.96
C GLU A 40 -5.42 -10.78 29.07
N ALA A 41 -6.19 -9.80 29.57
CA ALA A 41 -6.41 -8.55 28.84
C ALA A 41 -5.11 -7.76 28.66
N VAL A 42 -4.25 -7.69 29.69
CA VAL A 42 -2.94 -7.02 29.60
C VAL A 42 -2.02 -7.75 28.62
N GLU A 43 -1.98 -9.08 28.66
CA GLU A 43 -1.21 -9.88 27.70
C GLU A 43 -1.71 -9.68 26.26
N HIS A 44 -3.02 -9.68 26.07
CA HIS A 44 -3.63 -9.42 24.77
C HIS A 44 -3.30 -8.02 24.23
N LEU A 45 -3.22 -6.99 25.10
CA LEU A 45 -2.81 -5.65 24.70
C LEU A 45 -1.39 -5.62 24.15
N ILE A 46 -0.48 -6.47 24.64
CA ILE A 46 0.89 -6.58 24.09
C ILE A 46 0.83 -7.12 22.66
N THR A 47 0.03 -8.17 22.41
CA THR A 47 -0.19 -8.73 21.08
C THR A 47 -0.77 -7.70 20.12
N VAL A 48 -1.87 -7.03 20.51
CA VAL A 48 -2.52 -6.01 19.68
C VAL A 48 -1.58 -4.82 19.41
N LYS A 49 -0.72 -4.45 20.37
CA LYS A 49 0.29 -3.42 20.15
C LYS A 49 1.26 -3.82 19.04
N ALA A 50 1.82 -5.02 19.10
CA ALA A 50 2.75 -5.51 18.08
C ALA A 50 2.09 -5.60 16.69
N GLU A 51 0.84 -6.08 16.62
CA GLU A 51 0.07 -6.11 15.37
C GLU A 51 -0.14 -4.71 14.79
N ARG A 52 -0.46 -3.74 15.64
CA ARG A 52 -0.65 -2.34 15.23
C ARG A 52 0.65 -1.70 14.75
N ASP A 53 1.77 -1.97 15.41
CA ASP A 53 3.08 -1.45 15.01
C ASP A 53 3.48 -2.00 13.61
N MET A 54 3.24 -3.29 13.37
CA MET A 54 3.47 -3.90 12.06
C MET A 54 2.54 -3.31 10.98
N CYS A 55 1.25 -3.18 11.28
CA CYS A 55 0.27 -2.57 10.38
C CYS A 55 0.64 -1.12 10.03
N ALA A 56 1.04 -0.32 11.02
CA ALA A 56 1.49 1.05 10.81
C ALA A 56 2.70 1.12 9.87
N SER A 57 3.67 0.22 10.04
CA SER A 57 4.84 0.11 9.16
C SER A 57 4.45 -0.20 7.71
N GLN A 58 3.49 -1.10 7.47
CA GLN A 58 2.97 -1.38 6.12
C GLN A 58 2.38 -0.12 5.48
N ILE A 59 1.58 0.65 6.22
CA ILE A 59 0.99 1.91 5.75
C ILE A 59 2.04 2.98 5.48
N THR A 60 3.05 3.11 6.34
CA THR A 60 4.16 4.03 6.09
C THR A 60 4.90 3.68 4.80
N ASN A 61 5.17 2.40 4.58
CA ASN A 61 5.92 1.96 3.41
C ASN A 61 5.11 2.04 2.10
N ILE A 62 3.80 1.78 2.12
CA ILE A 62 2.97 1.98 0.93
C ILE A 62 2.89 3.46 0.55
N ASN A 63 2.76 4.36 1.54
CA ASN A 63 2.76 5.81 1.28
C ASN A 63 4.09 6.27 0.68
N LYS A 64 5.21 5.83 1.25
CA LYS A 64 6.55 6.10 0.69
C LYS A 64 6.71 5.56 -0.73
N TRP A 65 6.19 4.37 -1.01
CA TRP A 65 6.20 3.80 -2.36
C TRP A 65 5.35 4.65 -3.33
N ILE A 66 4.17 5.11 -2.91
CA ILE A 66 3.31 6.00 -3.71
C ILE A 66 4.04 7.31 -4.05
N GLU A 67 4.69 7.93 -3.07
CA GLU A 67 5.46 9.18 -3.26
C GLU A 67 6.61 8.98 -4.26
N ASN A 68 7.41 7.92 -4.07
CA ASN A 68 8.52 7.60 -4.99
C ASN A 68 8.03 7.27 -6.41
N SER A 69 6.89 6.57 -6.53
CA SER A 69 6.30 6.21 -7.82
C SER A 69 5.73 7.42 -8.56
N LYS A 70 5.33 8.47 -7.82
CA LYS A 70 4.94 9.76 -8.40
C LYS A 70 6.14 10.61 -8.79
N ALA A 71 7.23 10.57 -8.03
CA ALA A 71 8.45 11.34 -8.28
C ALA A 71 9.33 10.76 -9.41
N GLY A 72 9.12 9.50 -9.79
CA GLY A 72 9.79 8.85 -10.94
C GLY A 72 9.16 9.18 -12.31
N LYS A 73 8.35 10.24 -12.41
CA LYS A 73 7.82 10.79 -13.66
C LYS A 73 8.38 12.17 -13.93
#